data_AF-A0A6G0AIB2-F1
#
_entry.id   AF-A0A6G0AIB2-F1
#
_cell.length_a   1.000
_cell.length_b   1.000
_cell.length_c   1.000
_cell.angle_alpha   90.00
_cell.angle_beta   90.00
_cell.angle_gamma   90.00
#
_symmetry.space_group_name_H-M   'P 1'
#
loop_
_entity.id
_entity.type
_entity.pdbx_description
1 polymer ?
#
loop_
_entity_poly.entity_id
_entity_poly.type
_entity_poly.pdbx_seq_one_letter_code
_entity_poly.pdbx_strand_id
1 'polypeptide(L)'
;MATKIKKRTIKQTKKISVSPFNIYWDKRNYYLLALGLIVTIIGFYFMTIGPWDSFSSLVISPILLFIAYVIIFPLSIFLRKKSDKEQVSQMGRQDSESDPGKS
;
A
#
# COMPACT_ATOMS: atom_id res chain seq x y z
N MET A 1 39.35 48.26 18.12
CA MET A 1 39.43 46.88 17.56
C MET A 1 38.03 46.29 17.58
N ALA A 2 37.45 45.95 16.43
CA ALA A 2 36.08 45.44 16.33
C ALA A 2 36.09 43.93 16.04
N THR A 3 35.65 43.12 17.01
CA THR A 3 35.50 41.67 16.84
C THR A 3 34.21 41.39 16.07
N LYS A 4 34.33 40.80 14.86
CA LYS A 4 33.17 40.31 14.09
C LYS A 4 32.74 38.95 14.64
N ILE A 5 31.59 38.95 15.31
CA ILE A 5 30.98 37.75 15.88
C ILE A 5 30.38 36.94 14.73
N LYS A 6 31.03 35.83 14.36
CA LYS A 6 30.58 34.90 13.32
C LYS A 6 29.32 34.19 13.80
N LYS A 7 28.14 34.63 13.34
CA LYS A 7 26.86 33.92 13.56
C LYS A 7 27.00 32.49 13.03
N ARG A 8 26.96 31.50 13.94
CA ARG A 8 26.82 30.08 13.59
C ARG A 8 25.46 29.90 12.93
N THR A 9 25.47 29.67 11.62
CA THR A 9 24.29 29.26 10.87
C THR A 9 23.91 27.84 11.33
N ILE A 10 22.94 27.75 12.24
CA ILE A 10 22.30 26.50 12.61
C ILE A 10 21.58 26.02 11.35
N LYS A 11 22.17 25.06 10.64
CA LYS A 11 21.51 24.39 9.52
C LYS A 11 20.28 23.69 10.09
N GLN A 12 19.12 24.31 9.91
CA GLN A 12 17.85 23.67 10.19
C GLN A 12 17.74 22.49 9.24
N THR A 13 18.06 21.29 9.73
CA THR A 13 17.64 20.07 9.07
C THR A 13 16.12 20.16 9.02
N LYS A 14 15.56 20.36 7.81
CA LYS A 14 14.14 20.15 7.56
C LYS A 14 13.90 18.69 7.93
N LYS A 15 13.45 18.43 9.16
CA LYS A 15 12.91 17.12 9.51
C LYS A 15 11.68 16.99 8.64
N ILE A 16 11.81 16.23 7.56
CA ILE A 16 10.69 15.84 6.72
C ILE A 16 9.73 15.17 7.69
N SER A 17 8.63 15.84 8.01
CA SER A 17 7.58 15.28 8.84
C SER A 17 7.02 14.11 8.05
N VAL A 18 7.61 12.94 8.24
CA VAL A 18 7.08 11.71 7.69
C VAL A 18 5.68 11.58 8.29
N SER A 19 4.68 11.79 7.43
CA SER A 19 3.30 11.77 7.85
C SER A 19 3.05 10.42 8.53
N PRO A 20 2.40 10.37 9.71
CA PRO A 20 2.05 9.12 10.36
C PRO A 20 1.17 8.23 9.47
N PHE A 21 0.58 8.79 8.40
CA PHE A 21 -0.21 8.07 7.41
C PHE A 21 0.62 7.39 6.31
N ASN A 22 1.91 7.71 6.14
CA ASN A 22 2.75 7.10 5.10
C ASN A 22 2.93 5.58 5.30
N ILE A 23 2.66 5.08 6.50
CA ILE A 23 2.83 3.67 6.87
C ILE A 23 1.74 2.73 6.34
N TYR A 24 0.62 3.29 5.85
CA TYR A 24 -0.52 2.54 5.32
C TYR A 24 -0.51 2.46 3.79
N TRP A 25 0.13 3.43 3.13
CA TRP A 25 0.11 3.59 1.68
C TRP A 25 1.30 2.90 1.02
N ASP A 26 1.29 1.56 1.01
CA ASP A 26 2.21 0.80 0.16
C ASP A 26 1.70 0.79 -1.30
N LYS A 27 2.59 0.64 -2.28
CA LYS A 27 2.23 0.57 -3.71
C LYS A 27 1.20 -0.55 -3.95
N ARG A 28 1.34 -1.68 -3.24
CA ARG A 28 0.45 -2.84 -3.31
C ARG A 28 -0.96 -2.51 -2.83
N ASN A 29 -1.06 -1.78 -1.72
CA ASN A 29 -2.33 -1.35 -1.11
C ASN A 29 -3.08 -0.38 -2.03
N TYR A 30 -2.34 0.45 -2.78
CA TYR A 30 -2.92 1.33 -3.78
C TYR A 30 -3.59 0.58 -4.93
N TYR A 31 -3.03 -0.55 -5.39
CA TYR A 31 -3.68 -1.39 -6.40
C TYR A 31 -4.99 -2.00 -5.89
N LEU A 32 -5.02 -2.44 -4.63
CA LEU A 32 -6.26 -2.96 -4.01
C LEU A 32 -7.33 -1.88 -3.86
N LEU A 33 -6.92 -0.65 -3.53
CA LEU A 33 -7.83 0.49 -3.47
C LEU A 33 -8.40 0.78 -4.86
N ALA A 34 -7.54 0.87 -5.88
CA ALA A 34 -7.97 1.11 -7.25
C ALA A 34 -8.95 0.04 -7.74
N LEU A 35 -8.70 -1.24 -7.40
CA LEU A 35 -9.64 -2.32 -7.69
C LEU A 35 -11.00 -2.10 -7.01
N GLY A 36 -11.02 -1.74 -5.73
CA GLY A 36 -12.26 -1.41 -5.01
C GLY A 36 -13.02 -0.24 -5.63
N LEU A 37 -12.29 0.77 -6.14
CA LEU A 37 -12.87 1.91 -6.84
C LEU A 37 -13.56 1.46 -8.15
N ILE A 38 -12.91 0.61 -8.93
CA ILE A 38 -13.47 0.05 -10.17
C ILE A 38 -14.75 -0.75 -9.87
N VAL A 39 -14.72 -1.62 -8.85
CA VAL A 39 -15.89 -2.40 -8.44
C VAL A 39 -17.04 -1.48 -8.00
N THR A 40 -16.73 -0.39 -7.28
CA THR A 40 -17.73 0.61 -6.86
C THR A 40 -18.37 1.28 -8.07
N ILE A 41 -17.58 1.68 -9.07
CA ILE A 41 -18.07 2.30 -10.31
C ILE A 41 -18.98 1.32 -11.05
N ILE A 42 -18.61 0.04 -11.15
CA ILE A 42 -19.44 -0.99 -11.79
C ILE A 42 -20.75 -1.21 -11.02
N GLY A 43 -20.71 -1.22 -9.69
CA GLY A 43 -21.90 -1.33 -8.85
C GLY A 43 -22.88 -0.19 -9.10
N PHE A 44 -22.40 1.06 -9.11
CA PHE A 44 -23.22 2.21 -9.45
C PHE A 44 -23.69 2.20 -10.90
N TYR A 45 -22.87 1.73 -11.83
CA TYR A 45 -23.26 1.59 -13.23
C TYR A 45 -24.38 0.57 -13.42
N PHE A 46 -24.38 -0.53 -12.66
CA PHE A 46 -25.50 -1.49 -12.67
C PHE A 46 -26.81 -0.87 -12.17
N MET A 47 -26.74 0.16 -11.32
CA MET A 47 -27.90 0.90 -10.87
C MET A 47 -28.53 1.74 -12.00
N THR A 48 -27.76 2.11 -13.03
CA THR A 48 -28.24 2.91 -14.17
C THR A 48 -28.84 2.06 -15.29
N ILE A 49 -28.51 0.76 -15.34
CA ILE A 49 -29.06 -0.18 -16.33
C ILE A 49 -30.41 -0.69 -15.84
N GLY A 50 -31.45 0.06 -16.14
CA GLY A 50 -32.84 -0.33 -15.93
C GLY A 50 -33.62 0.63 -15.02
N PRO A 51 -34.95 0.45 -14.92
CA PRO A 51 -35.75 1.17 -13.94
C PRO A 51 -35.24 0.86 -12.53
N TRP A 52 -35.37 1.84 -11.64
CA TRP A 52 -35.00 1.79 -10.23
C TRP A 52 -35.61 0.62 -9.44
N ASP A 53 -36.68 0.00 -9.96
CA ASP A 53 -37.36 -1.20 -9.46
C ASP A 53 -36.70 -2.53 -9.90
N SER A 54 -35.82 -2.49 -10.89
CA SER A 54 -35.23 -3.70 -11.46
C SER A 54 -34.36 -4.45 -10.45
N PHE A 55 -34.37 -5.78 -10.53
CA PHE A 55 -33.55 -6.68 -9.71
C PHE A 55 -32.05 -6.33 -9.73
N SER A 56 -31.54 -5.86 -10.87
CA SER A 56 -30.16 -5.36 -11.02
C SER A 56 -29.83 -4.19 -10.10
N SER A 57 -30.81 -3.31 -9.86
CA SER A 57 -30.67 -2.11 -9.04
C SER A 57 -30.92 -2.42 -7.55
N LEU A 58 -31.89 -3.27 -7.23
CA LEU A 58 -32.23 -3.60 -5.84
C LEU A 58 -31.31 -4.65 -5.19
N VAL A 59 -30.71 -5.54 -5.99
CA VAL A 59 -29.97 -6.70 -5.45
C VAL A 59 -28.52 -6.68 -5.90
N ILE A 60 -28.27 -6.62 -7.21
CA ILE A 60 -26.89 -6.70 -7.72
C ILE A 60 -26.08 -5.48 -7.24
N SER A 61 -26.61 -4.26 -7.41
CA SER A 61 -25.88 -3.05 -7.05
C SER A 61 -25.50 -2.99 -5.56
N PRO A 62 -26.43 -3.19 -4.59
CA PRO A 62 -26.08 -3.19 -3.17
C PRO A 62 -25.09 -4.29 -2.78
N ILE A 63 -25.13 -5.46 -3.42
CA ILE A 63 -24.17 -6.55 -3.16
C ILE A 63 -22.76 -6.16 -3.62
N LEU A 64 -22.60 -5.59 -4.82
CA LEU A 64 -21.28 -5.12 -5.28
C LEU A 64 -20.73 -4.01 -4.37
N LEU A 65 -21.59 -3.06 -4.00
CA LEU A 65 -21.23 -1.97 -3.09
C LEU A 65 -20.84 -2.51 -1.71
N PHE A 66 -21.56 -3.50 -1.19
CA PHE A 66 -21.25 -4.16 0.07
C PHE A 66 -19.89 -4.84 0.03
N ILE A 67 -19.60 -5.62 -1.02
CA ILE A 67 -18.30 -6.28 -1.18
C ILE A 67 -17.18 -5.24 -1.29
N ALA A 68 -17.38 -4.18 -2.08
CA ALA A 68 -16.38 -3.11 -2.19
C ALA A 68 -16.11 -2.48 -0.82
N TYR A 69 -17.15 -2.06 -0.09
CA TYR A 69 -17.04 -1.29 1.14
C TYR A 69 -16.62 -2.10 2.36
N VAL A 70 -17.11 -3.33 2.49
CA VAL A 70 -16.89 -4.17 3.69
C VAL A 70 -15.68 -5.08 3.54
N ILE A 71 -15.34 -5.48 2.31
CA ILE A 71 -14.26 -6.43 2.06
C ILE A 71 -13.06 -5.71 1.45
N ILE A 72 -13.23 -5.10 0.27
CA ILE A 72 -12.09 -4.59 -0.52
C ILE A 72 -11.42 -3.37 0.15
N PHE A 73 -12.20 -2.38 0.61
CA PHE A 73 -11.64 -1.19 1.26
C PHE A 73 -10.89 -1.53 2.58
N PRO A 74 -11.45 -2.33 3.50
CA PRO A 74 -10.73 -2.73 4.72
C PRO A 74 -9.50 -3.57 4.41
N LEU A 75 -9.57 -4.52 3.47
CA LEU A 75 -8.41 -5.31 3.03
C LEU A 75 -7.32 -4.44 2.43
N SER A 76 -7.69 -3.45 1.59
CA SER A 76 -6.76 -2.51 0.99
C SER A 76 -5.99 -1.73 2.06
N ILE A 77 -6.61 -1.42 3.20
CA ILE A 77 -5.96 -0.67 4.29
C ILE A 77 -5.17 -1.62 5.21
N PHE A 78 -5.72 -2.80 5.53
CA PHE A 78 -5.17 -3.70 6.55
C PHE A 78 -4.06 -4.62 6.04
N LEU A 79 -4.00 -4.90 4.74
CA LEU A 79 -3.00 -5.79 4.14
C LEU A 79 -1.61 -5.14 4.19
N ARG A 80 -0.92 -5.27 5.33
CA ARG A 80 0.48 -4.89 5.50
C ARG A 80 1.36 -6.09 5.25
N LYS A 81 2.12 -6.06 4.16
CA LYS A 81 3.15 -7.08 3.95
C LYS A 81 4.34 -6.77 4.87
N LYS A 82 4.64 -7.66 5.83
CA LYS A 82 5.99 -7.71 6.41
C LYS A 82 6.91 -8.04 5.26
N SER A 83 7.88 -7.17 5.02
CA SER A 83 8.87 -7.30 3.96
C SER A 83 9.42 -8.72 3.93
N ASP A 84 9.43 -9.35 2.75
CA ASP A 84 10.15 -10.58 2.50
C ASP A 84 11.65 -10.33 2.75
N LYS A 85 12.09 -10.38 4.00
CA LYS A 85 13.51 -10.43 4.36
C LYS A 85 14.00 -11.86 4.56
N GLU A 86 13.17 -12.86 4.31
CA GLU A 86 13.52 -14.27 4.54
C GLU A 86 13.85 -15.06 3.27
N GLN A 87 13.62 -14.52 2.06
CA GLN A 87 13.91 -15.26 0.82
C GLN A 87 15.34 -15.09 0.28
N VAL A 88 16.12 -14.11 0.77
CA VAL A 88 17.50 -13.89 0.30
C VAL A 88 18.54 -14.62 1.18
N SER A 89 18.17 -15.13 2.36
CA SER A 89 19.14 -15.74 3.28
C SER A 89 19.36 -17.25 3.10
N GLN A 90 18.63 -17.91 2.21
CA GLN A 90 18.80 -19.35 1.93
C GLN A 90 19.57 -19.65 0.63
N MET A 91 19.77 -18.65 -0.24
CA MET A 91 20.51 -18.83 -1.50
C MET A 91 22.03 -18.65 -1.36
N GLY A 92 22.53 -18.08 -0.24
CA GLY A 92 23.95 -17.76 -0.03
C GLY A 92 24.70 -18.67 0.95
N ARG A 93 24.24 -19.91 1.15
CA ARG A 93 24.97 -20.93 1.95
C ARG A 93 25.45 -22.13 1.14
N GLN A 94 25.15 -22.20 -0.15
CA GLN A 94 25.43 -23.39 -0.95
C GLN A 94 26.74 -23.30 -1.75
N ASP A 95 27.35 -22.12 -1.74
CA ASP A 95 28.56 -21.73 -2.44
C ASP A 95 29.84 -21.81 -1.56
N SER A 96 29.71 -22.27 -0.31
CA SER A 96 30.86 -22.42 0.62
C SER A 96 31.27 -23.88 0.92
N GLU A 97 30.53 -24.89 0.46
CA GLU A 97 30.78 -26.31 0.78
C GLU A 97 31.19 -27.13 -0.45
N SER A 98 32.00 -26.55 -1.34
CA SER A 98 32.54 -27.25 -2.49
C SER A 98 33.97 -26.81 -2.78
N ASP A 99 34.82 -26.84 -1.76
CA ASP A 99 36.28 -26.82 -1.92
C ASP A 99 36.84 -28.23 -1.69
N PRO A 100 36.96 -29.07 -2.74
CA PRO A 100 37.72 -30.31 -2.67
C PRO A 100 39.22 -29.97 -2.78
N GLY A 101 39.75 -29.34 -1.74
CA GLY A 101 41.07 -28.70 -1.78
C GLY A 101 41.81 -28.71 -0.46
N LYS A 102 41.63 -29.74 0.38
CA LYS A 102 42.52 -29.91 1.55
C LYS A 102 42.68 -31.37 1.96
N SER A 103 43.72 -32.00 1.40
CA SER A 103 44.77 -32.80 2.04
C SER A 103 45.39 -33.78 1.06
#